data_AF-A0A968SV43-F1
#
_entry.id   AF-A0A968SV43-F1
#
_cell.length_a   1.000
_cell.length_b   1.000
_cell.length_c   1.000
_cell.angle_alpha   90.00
_cell.angle_beta   90.00
_cell.angle_gamma   90.00
#
_symmetry.space_group_name_H-M   'P 1'
#
loop_
_entity.id
_entity.type
_entity.pdbx_description
1 polymer ?
#
loop_
_entity_poly.entity_id
_entity_poly.type
_entity_poly.pdbx_seq_one_letter_code
_entity_poly.pdbx_strand_id
1 'polypeptide(L)'
;MISSPIADVIATYSGIVDIVEGVDAWIAAIAQRLQEPVAARQERIARAQPLLAASTWDAVAAQMARLIDNQLAAGPRARGKYML
;
A
#
# COMPACT_ATOMS: atom_id res chain seq x y z
N MET A 1 -12.75 0.05 -3.22
CA MET A 1 -12.05 -0.99 -2.45
C MET A 1 -12.18 -0.62 -1.00
N ILE A 2 -12.30 -1.61 -0.12
CA ILE A 2 -12.51 -1.44 1.31
C ILE A 2 -11.44 -2.28 2.00
N SER A 3 -10.85 -1.77 3.07
CA SER A 3 -9.83 -2.47 3.85
C SER A 3 -10.02 -2.23 5.35
N SER A 4 -9.46 -3.14 6.14
CA SER A 4 -9.37 -3.02 7.58
C SER A 4 -8.28 -1.99 7.96
N PRO A 5 -8.29 -1.43 9.18
CA PRO A 5 -7.36 -0.38 9.60
C PRO A 5 -5.96 -0.95 9.93
N ILE A 6 -5.27 -1.43 8.90
CA ILE A 6 -3.86 -1.82 8.98
C ILE A 6 -3.02 -0.57 8.74
N ALA A 7 -2.07 -0.26 9.63
CA ALA A 7 -1.29 0.98 9.59
C ALA A 7 -0.64 1.25 8.23
N ASP A 8 0.03 0.25 7.65
CA ASP A 8 0.68 0.38 6.34
C ASP A 8 -0.33 0.62 5.21
N VAL A 9 -1.53 0.04 5.32
CA VAL A 9 -2.60 0.24 4.35
C VAL A 9 -3.15 1.65 4.43
N ILE A 10 -3.36 2.18 5.63
CA ILE A 10 -3.80 3.56 5.84
C ILE A 10 -2.76 4.53 5.25
N ALA A 11 -1.48 4.33 5.58
CA ALA A 11 -0.39 5.18 5.12
C ALA A 11 -0.26 5.18 3.59
N THR A 12 -0.46 4.02 2.95
CA THR A 12 -0.20 3.85 1.51
C THR A 12 -1.43 4.10 0.65
N TYR A 13 -2.63 3.73 1.11
CA TYR A 13 -3.81 3.57 0.26
C TYR A 13 -5.04 4.40 0.68
N SER A 14 -4.99 5.17 1.76
CA SER A 14 -6.15 5.95 2.27
C SER A 14 -6.81 6.87 1.24
N GLY A 15 -6.09 7.31 0.20
CA GLY A 15 -6.65 8.12 -0.90
C GLY A 15 -7.45 7.33 -1.96
N ILE A 16 -7.40 5.99 -1.92
CA ILE A 16 -7.97 5.11 -2.96
C ILE A 16 -8.76 3.90 -2.42
N VAL A 17 -8.70 3.63 -1.12
CA VAL A 17 -9.52 2.62 -0.43
C VAL A 17 -10.21 3.24 0.79
N ASP A 18 -11.42 2.76 1.08
CA ASP A 18 -12.06 3.11 2.35
C ASP A 18 -11.47 2.25 3.46
N ILE A 19 -11.15 2.89 4.58
CA ILE A 19 -10.67 2.21 5.78
C ILE A 19 -11.82 2.18 6.78
N VAL A 20 -12.27 0.98 7.12
CA VAL A 20 -13.41 0.79 8.01
C VAL A 20 -13.11 -0.28 9.04
N GLU A 21 -13.68 -0.12 10.23
CA GLU A 21 -13.53 -1.04 11.36
C GLU A 21 -14.86 -1.67 11.73
N GLY A 22 -14.85 -2.98 11.94
CA GLY A 22 -16.05 -3.74 12.31
C GLY A 22 -16.92 -4.17 11.11
N VAL A 23 -17.76 -5.17 11.37
CA VAL A 23 -18.57 -5.85 10.36
C VAL A 23 -19.64 -4.94 9.76
N ASP A 24 -20.37 -4.20 10.60
CA ASP A 24 -21.47 -3.35 10.13
C ASP A 24 -20.98 -2.22 9.22
N ALA A 25 -19.86 -1.58 9.59
CA ALA A 25 -19.22 -0.54 8.78
C ALA A 25 -18.72 -1.11 7.44
N TRP A 26 -18.21 -2.34 7.45
CA TRP A 26 -17.79 -3.03 6.23
C TRP A 26 -18.97 -3.26 5.27
N ILE A 27 -20.10 -3.76 5.78
CA ILE A 27 -21.31 -4.00 4.99
C ILE A 27 -21.82 -2.69 4.38
N ALA A 28 -21.90 -1.63 5.20
CA ALA A 28 -22.33 -0.30 4.74
C ALA A 28 -21.41 0.24 3.63
N ALA A 29 -20.09 0.10 3.78
CA ALA A 29 -19.12 0.53 2.79
C ALA A 29 -19.25 -0.25 1.47
N ILE A 30 -19.56 -1.55 1.51
CA ILE A 30 -19.85 -2.34 0.29
C ILE A 30 -21.07 -1.75 -0.42
N ALA A 31 -22.17 -1.53 0.29
CA ALA A 31 -23.39 -0.99 -0.29
C ALA A 31 -23.14 0.38 -0.94
N GLN A 32 -22.40 1.25 -0.26
CA GLN A 32 -22.01 2.56 -0.80
C GLN A 32 -21.15 2.42 -2.07
N ARG A 33 -20.18 1.50 -2.10
CA ARG A 33 -19.33 1.26 -3.27
C ARG A 33 -20.09 0.70 -4.47
N LEU A 34 -21.09 -0.14 -4.24
CA LEU A 34 -21.93 -0.67 -5.30
C LEU A 34 -22.80 0.43 -5.94
N GLN A 35 -23.19 1.44 -5.16
CA GLN A 35 -23.97 2.59 -5.60
C GLN A 35 -23.13 3.77 -6.08
N GLU A 36 -21.79 3.66 -6.07
CA GLU A 36 -20.92 4.78 -6.42
C GLU A 36 -21.13 5.21 -7.90
N PRO A 37 -21.26 6.51 -8.19
CA PRO A 37 -21.34 7.00 -9.56
C PRO A 37 -20.12 6.61 -10.39
N VAL A 38 -20.33 6.37 -11.69
CA VAL A 38 -19.25 5.99 -12.62
C VAL A 38 -18.10 7.00 -12.62
N ALA A 39 -18.41 8.30 -12.60
CA ALA A 39 -17.40 9.36 -12.56
C ALA A 39 -16.53 9.27 -11.29
N ALA A 40 -17.13 9.12 -10.11
CA ALA A 40 -16.41 8.97 -8.85
C ALA A 40 -15.54 7.70 -8.82
N ARG A 41 -16.03 6.60 -9.43
CA ARG A 41 -15.25 5.37 -9.62
C ARG A 41 -14.02 5.62 -10.49
N GLN A 42 -14.19 6.29 -11.62
CA GLN A 42 -13.10 6.59 -12.56
C GLN A 42 -12.04 7.48 -11.93
N GLU A 43 -12.44 8.52 -11.20
CA GLU A 43 -11.51 9.38 -10.47
C GLU A 43 -10.68 8.59 -9.45
N ARG A 44 -11.32 7.68 -8.70
CA ARG A 44 -10.61 6.82 -7.75
C ARG A 44 -9.62 5.89 -8.45
N ILE A 45 -9.99 5.31 -9.58
CA ILE A 45 -9.10 4.45 -10.38
C ILE A 45 -7.91 5.28 -10.90
N ALA A 46 -8.15 6.49 -11.40
CA ALA A 46 -7.11 7.38 -11.87
C ALA A 46 -6.10 7.72 -10.75
N ARG A 47 -6.58 7.98 -9.53
CA ARG A 47 -5.71 8.19 -8.36
C ARG A 47 -4.90 6.94 -7.97
N ALA A 48 -5.41 5.74 -8.25
CA ALA A 48 -4.73 4.49 -7.93
C ALA A 48 -3.60 4.14 -8.91
N GLN A 49 -3.70 4.59 -10.17
CA GLN A 49 -2.74 4.22 -11.22
C GLN A 49 -1.27 4.49 -10.89
N PRO A 50 -0.87 5.66 -10.36
CA PRO A 50 0.53 5.92 -10.02
C PRO A 50 1.07 4.97 -8.94
N LEU A 51 0.25 4.65 -7.93
CA LEU A 51 0.62 3.73 -6.85
C LEU A 51 0.80 2.30 -7.38
N LEU A 52 -0.10 1.86 -8.27
CA LEU A 52 -0.02 0.55 -8.90
C LEU A 52 1.19 0.45 -9.83
N ALA A 53 1.48 1.48 -10.62
CA ALA A 53 2.64 1.53 -11.49
C ALA A 53 3.97 1.43 -10.72
N ALA A 54 4.05 2.09 -9.55
CA ALA A 54 5.20 2.01 -8.66
C ALA A 54 5.35 0.65 -7.96
N SER A 55 4.30 -0.17 -7.95
CA SER A 55 4.24 -1.46 -7.24
C SER A 55 4.20 -2.67 -8.20
N THR A 56 4.61 -2.48 -9.45
CA THR A 56 4.78 -3.59 -10.41
C THR A 56 5.89 -4.52 -9.98
N TRP A 57 5.86 -5.78 -10.43
CA TRP A 57 6.94 -6.74 -10.16
C TRP A 57 8.30 -6.21 -10.57
N ASP A 58 8.41 -5.59 -11.75
CA ASP A 58 9.66 -5.03 -12.25
C ASP A 58 10.14 -3.84 -11.40
N ALA A 59 9.22 -2.94 -11.00
CA ALA A 59 9.56 -1.79 -10.15
C ALA A 59 10.07 -2.25 -8.78
N VAL A 60 9.40 -3.24 -8.17
CA VAL A 60 9.79 -3.83 -6.89
C VAL A 60 11.13 -4.54 -7.02
N ALA A 61 11.33 -5.34 -8.08
CA ALA A 61 12.61 -6.00 -8.34
C ALA A 61 13.77 -5.01 -8.49
N ALA A 62 13.58 -3.93 -9.26
CA ALA A 62 14.57 -2.87 -9.43
C ALA A 62 14.84 -2.12 -8.11
N GLN A 63 13.83 -1.94 -7.27
CA GLN A 63 14.01 -1.36 -5.94
C GLN A 63 14.83 -2.28 -5.02
N MET A 64 14.53 -3.59 -5.01
CA MET A 64 15.29 -4.57 -4.22
C MET A 64 16.75 -4.63 -4.67
N ALA A 65 17.01 -4.67 -5.97
CA ALA A 65 18.38 -4.66 -6.51
C ALA A 65 19.18 -3.45 -6.02
N ARG A 66 18.61 -2.24 -6.11
CA ARG A 66 19.24 -1.01 -5.60
C ARG A 66 19.53 -1.06 -4.11
N LEU A 67 18.62 -1.62 -3.31
CA LEU A 67 18.82 -1.75 -1.86
C LEU A 67 19.95 -2.72 -1.54
N ILE A 68 20.07 -3.82 -2.28
CA ILE A 68 21.16 -4.79 -2.16
C ILE A 68 22.48 -4.12 -2.53
N ASP A 69 22.56 -3.45 -3.68
CA ASP A 69 23.77 -2.77 -4.14
C ASP A 69 24.24 -1.71 -3.14
N ASN A 70 23.30 -0.90 -2.62
CA ASN A 70 23.61 0.10 -1.60
C ASN A 70 24.16 -0.54 -0.31
N GLN A 71 23.60 -1.68 0.11
CA GLN A 71 24.04 -2.37 1.32
C GLN A 71 25.38 -3.07 1.14
N LEU A 72 25.69 -3.56 -0.07
CA LEU A 72 27.01 -4.10 -0.41
C LEU A 72 28.06 -2.99 -0.45
N ALA A 73 27.73 -1.83 -1.03
CA ALA A 73 28.62 -0.67 -1.10
C ALA A 73 28.91 -0.05 0.29
N ALA A 74 27.92 -0.05 1.20
CA ALA A 74 28.09 0.44 2.57
C ALA A 74 28.97 -0.46 3.46
N GLY A 75 29.30 -1.67 3.00
CA GLY A 75 30.04 -2.66 3.78
C GLY A 75 29.21 -3.34 4.87
N PRO A 76 29.78 -4.32 5.60
CA PRO A 76 29.07 -5.05 6.64
C PRO A 76 28.61 -4.11 7.76
N ARG A 77 27.32 -4.13 8.10
CA ARG A 77 26.86 -3.52 9.36
C ARG A 77 27.55 -4.26 10.50
N ALA A 78 28.22 -3.52 11.39
CA ALA A 78 28.72 -4.08 12.64
C ALA A 78 27.58 -4.81 13.33
N ARG A 79 27.72 -6.13 13.49
CA ARG A 79 26.69 -7.00 14.08
C ARG A 79 26.47 -6.47 15.51
N GLY A 80 25.28 -5.93 15.76
CA GLY A 80 24.91 -5.43 17.08
C GLY A 80 25.22 -6.49 18.13
N LYS A 81 26.01 -6.12 19.14
CA LYS A 81 26.30 -6.96 20.30
C LYS A 81 24.97 -7.25 21.00
N TYR A 82 24.39 -8.41 20.76
CA TYR A 82 23.51 -9.01 21.75
C TYR A 82 24.41 -9.45 22.90
N MET A 83 24.57 -8.56 23.89
CA MET A 83 25.05 -8.93 25.23
C MET A 83 23.93 -9.75 25.86
N LEU A 84 24.19 -11.04 26.03
CA LEU A 84 23.58 -11.86 27.08
C LEU A 84 24.28 -11.54 28.41
#